data_AF-A0A6B3IJM1-F1
#
_entry.id   AF-A0A6B3IJM1-F1
#
_cell.length_a   1.000
_cell.length_b   1.000
_cell.length_c   1.000
_cell.angle_alpha   90.00
_cell.angle_beta   90.00
_cell.angle_gamma   90.00
#
_symmetry.space_group_name_H-M   'P 1'
#
loop_
_entity.id
_entity.type
_entity.pdbx_description
1 polymer ?
#
loop_
_entity_poly.entity_id
_entity_poly.type
_entity_poly.pdbx_seq_one_letter_code
_entity_poly.pdbx_strand_id
1 'polypeptide(L)'
;MFEESHYTVQEFHVEPGDRLLLLSDGVYDAVSPAGEAYGERAMARAIQSTRLLPAATVPRAILGELAEYRVTETLDDALVLCLDWFGRQDDDGS
;
A
#
# COMPACT_ATOMS: atom_id res chain seq x y z
N MET A 1 -17.72 -5.57 13.47
CA MET A 1 -17.41 -4.24 14.05
C MET A 1 -17.86 -4.29 15.49
N PHE A 2 -16.93 -4.34 16.44
CA PHE A 2 -17.27 -4.36 17.87
C PHE A 2 -17.55 -2.92 18.32
N GLU A 3 -18.65 -2.71 19.03
CA GLU A 3 -19.18 -1.38 19.41
C GLU A 3 -18.25 -0.57 20.34
N GLU A 4 -17.15 -1.15 20.82
CA GLU A 4 -16.21 -0.52 21.77
C GLU A 4 -14.78 -0.36 21.26
N SER A 5 -14.53 -0.53 19.95
CA SER A 5 -13.21 -0.21 19.39
C SER A 5 -12.95 1.30 19.47
N HIS A 6 -12.07 1.70 20.39
CA HIS A 6 -11.61 3.08 20.50
C HIS A 6 -10.69 3.43 19.33
N TYR A 7 -11.22 4.16 18.35
CA TYR A 7 -10.42 4.72 17.26
C TYR A 7 -9.86 6.08 17.66
N THR A 8 -8.56 6.28 17.46
CA THR A 8 -7.90 7.58 17.60
C THR A 8 -7.55 8.13 16.22
N VAL A 9 -7.79 9.42 16.01
CA VAL A 9 -7.38 10.10 14.78
C VAL A 9 -5.86 10.17 14.74
N GLN A 10 -5.28 9.88 13.57
CA GLN A 10 -3.88 10.10 13.28
C GLN A 10 -3.76 11.08 12.13
N GLU A 11 -3.06 12.19 12.38
CA GLU A 11 -2.84 13.25 11.40
C GLU A 11 -1.41 13.16 10.87
N PHE A 12 -1.24 13.39 9.56
CA PHE A 12 0.05 13.48 8.91
C PHE A 12 0.00 14.58 7.84
N HIS A 13 1.12 15.26 7.64
CA HIS A 13 1.25 16.26 6.59
C HIS A 13 1.62 15.58 5.27
N VAL A 14 0.98 16.00 4.18
CA VAL A 14 1.27 15.55 2.81
C VAL A 14 1.56 16.74 1.91
N GLU A 15 2.68 16.67 1.20
CA GLU A 15 3.15 17.69 0.26
C GLU A 15 2.81 17.29 -1.19
N PRO A 16 2.50 18.26 -2.08
CA PRO A 16 2.32 17.94 -3.50
C PRO A 16 3.53 17.18 -4.07
N GLY A 17 3.27 16.05 -4.70
CA GLY A 17 4.28 15.09 -5.16
C GLY A 17 4.41 13.85 -4.30
N ASP A 18 3.81 13.84 -3.10
CA ASP A 18 3.82 12.65 -2.24
C ASP A 18 3.01 11.50 -2.83
N ARG A 19 3.52 10.29 -2.62
CA ARG A 19 2.83 9.03 -2.93
C ARG A 19 2.47 8.31 -1.64
N LEU A 20 1.18 8.03 -1.48
CA LEU A 20 0.64 7.26 -0.38
C LEU A 20 0.29 5.84 -0.85
N LEU A 21 0.82 4.85 -0.13
CA LEU A 21 0.50 3.45 -0.32
C LEU A 21 -0.21 2.92 0.92
N LEU A 22 -1.43 2.42 0.74
CA LEU A 22 -2.24 1.80 1.80
C LEU A 22 -2.46 0.34 1.46
N LEU A 23 -2.34 -0.50 2.47
CA LEU A 23 -2.21 -1.94 2.33
C LEU A 23 -3.01 -2.63 3.43
N SER A 24 -3.65 -3.77 3.11
CA SER A 24 -4.22 -4.64 4.13
C SER A 24 -3.15 -5.52 4.79
N ASP A 25 -3.47 -6.06 5.96
CA ASP A 25 -2.75 -7.15 6.63
C ASP A 25 -2.56 -8.37 5.70
N GLY A 26 -3.58 -8.70 4.90
CA GLY A 26 -3.49 -9.72 3.86
C GLY A 26 -2.30 -9.50 2.91
N VAL A 27 -1.86 -8.27 2.68
CA VAL A 27 -0.62 -7.94 1.93
C VAL A 27 0.61 -7.86 2.84
N TYR A 28 0.50 -7.16 3.96
CA TYR A 28 1.65 -6.86 4.83
C TYR A 28 2.22 -8.12 5.51
N ASP A 29 1.34 -8.99 6.00
CA ASP A 29 1.68 -10.21 6.76
C ASP A 29 1.92 -11.43 5.85
N ALA A 30 1.93 -11.21 4.54
CA ALA A 30 2.24 -12.23 3.55
C ALA A 30 3.59 -12.90 3.80
N VAL A 31 3.65 -14.23 3.80
CA VAL A 31 4.87 -14.95 4.16
C VAL A 31 5.58 -15.55 2.95
N SER A 32 6.90 -15.38 2.91
CA SER A 32 7.80 -15.95 1.92
C SER A 32 8.05 -17.45 2.13
N PRO A 33 8.67 -18.17 1.17
CA PRO A 33 9.12 -19.54 1.39
C PRO A 33 10.06 -19.73 2.57
N ALA A 34 10.81 -18.69 2.92
CA ALA A 34 11.76 -18.71 4.03
C ALA A 34 11.10 -18.38 5.38
N GLY A 35 9.78 -18.10 5.41
CA GLY A 35 9.07 -17.71 6.62
C GLY A 35 9.13 -16.22 6.95
N GLU A 36 9.57 -15.37 6.01
CA GLU A 36 9.71 -13.92 6.22
C GLU A 36 8.43 -13.17 5.81
N ALA A 37 8.00 -12.20 6.61
CA ALA A 37 6.86 -11.33 6.27
C ALA A 37 7.24 -10.33 5.16
N TYR A 38 6.32 -10.12 4.22
CA TYR A 38 6.50 -9.23 3.07
C TYR A 38 6.73 -7.78 3.52
N GLY A 39 6.04 -7.35 4.57
CA GLY A 39 6.14 -6.01 5.15
C GLY A 39 7.53 -5.59 5.60
N GLU A 40 8.39 -6.52 6.02
CA GLU A 40 9.69 -6.19 6.62
C GLU A 40 10.78 -5.84 5.58
N ARG A 41 10.76 -6.49 4.41
CA ARG A 41 11.83 -6.34 3.39
C ARG A 41 11.32 -6.18 1.97
N ALA A 42 10.35 -6.97 1.56
CA ALA A 42 9.84 -6.95 0.20
C ALA A 42 9.08 -5.65 -0.10
N MET A 43 8.38 -5.11 0.90
CA MET A 43 7.64 -3.85 0.76
C MET A 43 8.52 -2.68 0.33
N ALA A 44 9.63 -2.42 1.02
CA ALA A 44 10.53 -1.33 0.68
C ALA A 44 11.06 -1.46 -0.75
N ARG A 45 11.30 -2.70 -1.20
CA ARG A 45 11.73 -2.98 -2.58
C ARG A 45 10.62 -2.71 -3.59
N ALA A 46 9.40 -3.12 -3.30
CA ALA A 46 8.23 -2.91 -4.15
C ALA A 46 7.90 -1.40 -4.31
N ILE A 47 8.02 -0.63 -3.24
CA ILE A 47 7.89 0.84 -3.29
C ILE A 47 8.94 1.43 -4.25
N GLN A 48 10.20 1.00 -4.11
CA GLN A 48 11.28 1.53 -4.94
C GLN A 48 11.19 1.11 -6.41
N SER A 49 10.74 -0.13 -6.69
CA SER A 49 10.60 -0.66 -8.05
C SER A 49 9.44 -0.02 -8.80
N THR A 50 8.41 0.44 -8.08
CA THR A 50 7.19 1.04 -8.67
C THR A 50 7.20 2.57 -8.69
N ARG A 51 8.24 3.22 -8.16
CA ARG A 51 8.29 4.69 -7.98
C ARG A 51 8.10 5.51 -9.26
N LEU A 52 8.50 4.97 -10.42
CA LEU A 52 8.38 5.64 -11.72
C LEU A 52 7.11 5.24 -12.49
N LEU A 53 6.31 4.34 -11.93
CA LEU A 53 5.06 3.90 -12.53
C LEU A 53 3.94 4.89 -12.22
N PRO A 54 2.97 5.07 -13.13
CA PRO A 54 1.72 5.76 -12.82
C PRO A 54 1.02 5.11 -11.63
N ALA A 55 0.46 5.88 -10.69
CA ALA A 55 -0.19 5.34 -9.49
C ALA A 55 -1.19 4.20 -9.79
N ALA A 56 -1.97 4.32 -10.86
CA ALA A 56 -2.95 3.32 -11.26
C ALA A 56 -2.38 1.94 -11.59
N THR A 57 -1.09 1.84 -11.96
CA THR A 57 -0.45 0.55 -12.29
C THR A 57 0.28 -0.06 -11.09
N VAL A 58 0.55 0.71 -10.05
CA VAL A 58 1.29 0.27 -8.85
C VAL A 58 0.59 -0.87 -8.11
N PRO A 59 -0.73 -0.84 -7.82
CA PRO A 59 -1.41 -1.94 -7.13
C PRO A 59 -1.22 -3.27 -7.85
N ARG A 60 -1.35 -3.28 -9.18
CA ARG A 60 -1.16 -4.48 -9.99
C ARG A 60 0.28 -5.00 -9.93
N ALA A 61 1.27 -4.10 -9.98
CA ALA A 61 2.68 -4.49 -9.89
C ALA A 61 3.00 -5.11 -8.52
N ILE A 62 2.53 -4.50 -7.43
CA ILE A 62 2.74 -5.00 -6.07
C ILE A 62 2.04 -6.35 -5.88
N LEU A 63 0.78 -6.49 -6.29
CA LEU A 63 0.04 -7.75 -6.19
C LEU A 63 0.66 -8.87 -7.04
N GLY A 64 1.27 -8.53 -8.18
CA GLY A 64 2.02 -9.47 -9.01
C GLY A 64 3.28 -9.99 -8.30
N GLU A 65 4.12 -9.08 -7.78
CA GLU A 65 5.32 -9.46 -7.00
C GLU A 65 4.93 -10.27 -5.76
N LEU A 66 3.83 -9.89 -5.10
CA LEU A 66 3.28 -10.59 -3.94
C LEU A 66 2.83 -12.02 -4.28
N ALA A 67 2.22 -12.24 -5.46
CA ALA A 67 1.83 -13.56 -5.91
C ALA A 67 3.05 -14.47 -6.18
N GLU A 68 4.14 -13.91 -6.71
CA GLU A 68 5.41 -14.63 -6.90
C GLU A 68 6.14 -14.88 -5.57
N TYR A 69 5.93 -14.01 -4.58
CA TYR A 69 6.59 -14.06 -3.27
C TYR A 69 6.00 -15.11 -2.33
N ARG A 70 4.73 -15.49 -2.50
CA ARG A 70 4.04 -16.43 -1.61
C ARG A 70 4.26 -17.89 -2.01
N VAL A 71 4.41 -18.77 -1.01
CA VAL A 71 4.39 -20.23 -1.22
C VAL A 71 3.00 -20.84 -1.22
N THR A 72 2.07 -20.20 -0.52
CA THR A 72 0.68 -20.63 -0.39
C THR A 72 -0.24 -19.47 -0.70
N GLU A 73 -1.43 -19.76 -1.24
CA GLU A 73 -2.51 -18.79 -1.21
C GLU A 73 -2.70 -18.34 0.24
N THR A 74 -2.61 -17.04 0.49
CA THR A 74 -3.00 -16.49 1.78
C THR A 74 -4.46 -16.80 2.04
N LEU A 75 -4.81 -17.02 3.31
CA LEU A 75 -6.20 -17.20 3.72
C LEU A 75 -7.00 -15.88 3.69
N ASP A 76 -6.32 -14.72 3.67
CA ASP A 76 -6.93 -13.39 3.74
C ASP A 76 -6.85 -12.58 2.43
N ASP A 77 -7.82 -11.69 2.26
CA ASP A 77 -7.94 -10.80 1.10
C ASP A 77 -6.81 -9.75 1.06
N ALA A 78 -6.20 -9.61 -0.14
CA ALA A 78 -5.12 -8.66 -0.39
C ALA A 78 -5.64 -7.36 -1.02
N LEU A 79 -5.44 -6.22 -0.35
CA LEU A 79 -5.78 -4.89 -0.85
C LEU A 79 -4.54 -3.99 -0.92
N VAL A 80 -4.39 -3.30 -2.06
CA VAL A 80 -3.38 -2.28 -2.28
C VAL A 80 -4.04 -1.06 -2.90
N LEU A 81 -3.83 0.12 -2.30
CA LEU A 81 -4.23 1.43 -2.83
C LEU A 81 -2.98 2.28 -3.02
N CYS A 82 -2.85 2.90 -4.19
CA CYS A 82 -1.81 3.87 -4.49
C CYS A 82 -2.46 5.21 -4.84
N LEU A 83 -2.06 6.27 -4.14
CA LEU A 83 -2.53 7.63 -4.34
C LEU A 83 -1.33 8.55 -4.55
N ASP A 84 -1.29 9.23 -5.70
CA ASP A 84 -0.38 10.36 -5.92
C ASP A 84 -1.12 11.64 -5.53
N TRP A 85 -0.55 12.39 -4.59
CA TRP A 85 -1.10 13.64 -4.12
C TRP A 85 -0.54 14.81 -4.93
N PHE A 86 -1.39 15.50 -5.67
CA PHE A 86 -0.99 16.65 -6.49
C PHE A 86 -1.23 18.01 -5.82
N GLY A 87 -1.56 18.01 -4.53
CA GLY A 87 -2.02 19.20 -3.83
C GLY A 87 -3.51 19.45 -4.02
N ARG A 88 -4.04 20.43 -3.29
CA ARG A 88 -5.40 20.93 -3.51
C ARG A 88 -5.36 21.75 -4.81
N GLN A 89 -6.29 21.51 -5.72
CA GLN A 89 -6.52 22.47 -6.78
C GLN A 89 -7.18 23.68 -6.12
N ASP A 90 -6.49 24.82 -6.14
CA ASP A 90 -7.14 26.07 -5.81
C ASP A 90 -8.21 26.29 -6.89
N ASP A 91 -9.47 26.22 -6.48
CA ASP A 91 -10.60 26.60 -7.32
C ASP A 91 -10.59 28.13 -7.39
N ASP A 92 -9.61 28.66 -8.15
CA ASP A 92 -9.47 30.08 -8.41
C ASP A 92 -10.60 30.43 -9.39
N GLY A 93 -11.77 30.70 -8.82
CA GLY A 93 -12.95 31.14 -9.53
C GLY A 93 -12.61 32.37 -10.39
N SER A 94 -12.62 32.17 -11.70
CA SER A 94 -12.70 33.23 -12.71
C SER A 94 -14.13 33.43 -13.18
#